data_AF-A0A7M2Y740-F1
#
_entry.id   AF-A0A7M2Y740-F1
#
_cell.length_a   1.000
_cell.length_b   1.000
_cell.length_c   1.000
_cell.angle_alpha   90.00
_cell.angle_beta   90.00
_cell.angle_gamma   90.00
#
_symmetry.space_group_name_H-M   'P 1'
#
loop_
_entity.id
_entity.type
_entity.pdbx_description
1 polymer ?
#
loop_
_entity_poly.entity_id
_entity_poly.type
_entity_poly.pdbx_seq_one_letter_code
_entity_poly.pdbx_strand_id
1 'polypeptide(L)'
;MKLITWNCQGAFRKKAEFILAREPDILVIQECEHPNKLIFNSNTERPKDFLWFGENKNKGLGIFSYSDFTFQLTDNHNTDIKLVAPILVTNGKTDFILFAIWANNRKDPQGQYIEQVWKAVNYYEHLLNNKNLILTGDFNSNKIWDKKHRVGNHSTVVESLLRKEIYSVYHKYFEQKQGEEKNPTFFLQRNLTKPYHIDYCFASNEMYAKVKNVEVGTFDNWIEYSDHTPLIVDFDLGDEC
;
A
#
# COMPACT_ATOMS: atom_id res chain seq x y z
N MET A 1 14.69 3.72 -5.36
CA MET A 1 13.39 4.07 -4.77
C MET A 1 13.00 3.03 -3.72
N LYS A 2 13.00 3.40 -2.44
CA LYS A 2 12.44 2.63 -1.35
C LYS A 2 10.99 3.03 -1.11
N LEU A 3 10.07 2.12 -1.43
CA LEU A 3 8.64 2.28 -1.20
C LEU A 3 8.25 1.48 0.05
N ILE A 4 7.60 2.14 1.00
CA ILE A 4 7.12 1.49 2.22
C ILE A 4 5.61 1.67 2.33
N THR A 5 4.88 0.59 2.62
CA THR A 5 3.47 0.67 3.05
C THR A 5 3.35 0.20 4.49
N TRP A 6 2.56 0.92 5.29
CA TRP A 6 2.31 0.57 6.69
C TRP A 6 1.01 1.16 7.23
N ASN A 7 0.12 0.30 7.72
CA ASN A 7 -1.02 0.75 8.50
C ASN A 7 -0.53 1.15 9.89
N CYS A 8 -0.56 2.45 10.21
CA CYS A 8 0.03 2.95 11.44
C CYS A 8 -0.89 2.83 12.65
N GLN A 9 -2.13 2.32 12.49
CA GLN A 9 -3.12 2.21 13.55
C GLN A 9 -3.40 3.56 14.27
N GLY A 10 -3.46 4.66 13.50
CA GLY A 10 -3.64 6.02 14.02
C GLY A 10 -2.41 6.64 14.69
N ALA A 11 -2.54 7.91 15.08
CA ALA A 11 -1.51 8.68 15.81
C ALA A 11 -0.13 8.74 15.11
N PHE A 12 -0.10 8.77 13.77
CA PHE A 12 1.13 8.69 12.97
C PHE A 12 2.21 9.70 13.39
N ARG A 13 1.83 10.91 13.81
CA ARG A 13 2.76 11.94 14.30
C ARG A 13 3.69 11.49 15.44
N LYS A 14 3.27 10.49 16.22
CA LYS A 14 4.04 9.93 17.35
C LYS A 14 4.92 8.75 16.94
N LYS A 15 4.81 8.28 15.70
CA LYS A 15 5.40 7.03 15.21
C LYS A 15 6.24 7.22 13.95
N ALA A 16 6.16 8.40 13.33
CA ALA A 16 6.84 8.71 12.08
C ALA A 16 8.35 8.50 12.17
N GLU A 17 9.00 8.88 13.27
CA GLU A 17 10.45 8.72 13.43
C GLU A 17 10.94 7.27 13.23
N PHE A 18 10.17 6.27 13.67
CA PHE A 18 10.56 4.86 13.55
C PHE A 18 10.52 4.35 12.12
N ILE A 19 9.51 4.77 11.34
CA ILE A 19 9.41 4.36 9.94
C ILE A 19 10.34 5.19 9.05
N LEU A 20 10.60 6.45 9.41
CA LEU A 20 11.56 7.30 8.70
C LEU A 20 13.01 6.91 8.94
N ALA A 21 13.33 6.24 10.06
CA ALA A 21 14.64 5.61 10.25
C ALA A 21 14.94 4.50 9.21
N ARG A 22 13.94 4.07 8.43
CA ARG A 22 14.13 3.18 7.28
C ARG A 22 14.47 3.94 6.00
N GLU A 23 14.53 5.28 6.03
CA GLU A 23 14.86 6.15 4.90
C GLU A 23 14.02 5.85 3.65
N PRO A 24 12.67 5.94 3.72
CA PRO A 24 11.82 5.75 2.54
C PRO A 24 11.95 6.91 1.56
N ASP A 25 11.87 6.61 0.27
CA ASP A 25 11.65 7.63 -0.75
C ASP A 25 10.17 8.01 -0.84
N ILE A 26 9.30 6.99 -0.76
CA ILE A 26 7.84 7.12 -0.76
C ILE A 26 7.26 6.26 0.37
N LEU A 27 6.31 6.83 1.11
CA LEU A 27 5.63 6.19 2.22
C LEU A 27 4.11 6.24 2.04
N VAL A 28 3.46 5.09 2.06
CA VAL A 28 2.00 4.93 1.98
C VAL A 28 1.48 4.48 3.35
N ILE A 29 0.79 5.37 4.06
CA ILE A 29 0.32 5.13 5.43
C ILE A 29 -1.20 5.00 5.48
N GLN A 30 -1.67 3.84 5.90
CA GLN A 30 -3.09 3.62 6.22
C GLN A 30 -3.39 3.97 7.68
N GLU A 31 -4.66 4.28 7.96
CA GLU A 31 -5.11 4.87 9.23
C GLU A 31 -4.34 6.13 9.67
N CYS A 32 -3.79 6.89 8.72
CA CYS A 32 -3.02 8.09 8.96
C CYS A 32 -3.90 9.25 9.46
N GLU A 33 -3.42 10.02 10.43
CA GLU A 33 -4.09 11.27 10.80
C GLU A 33 -4.02 12.30 9.66
N HIS A 34 -4.99 13.21 9.62
CA HIS A 34 -4.99 14.30 8.65
C HIS A 34 -3.71 15.16 8.76
N PRO A 35 -3.11 15.63 7.64
CA PRO A 35 -1.86 16.39 7.61
C PRO A 35 -1.77 17.55 8.61
N ASN A 36 -2.84 18.33 8.80
CA ASN A 36 -2.90 19.39 9.82
C ASN A 36 -2.60 18.94 11.27
N LYS A 37 -2.66 17.64 11.57
CA LYS A 37 -2.30 17.08 12.88
C LYS A 37 -0.86 16.54 12.92
N LEU A 38 -0.18 16.44 11.78
CA LEU A 38 1.18 15.96 11.64
C LEU A 38 2.19 17.05 12.06
N ILE A 39 2.11 17.41 13.33
CA ILE A 39 3.09 18.27 13.99
C ILE A 39 4.19 17.34 14.50
N PHE A 40 5.26 17.23 13.74
CA PHE A 40 6.40 16.41 14.11
C PHE A 40 7.38 17.16 15.03
N ASN A 41 8.18 16.41 15.78
CA ASN A 41 9.28 16.97 16.57
C ASN A 41 10.40 17.48 15.64
N SER A 42 11.38 18.19 16.20
CA SER A 42 12.49 18.77 15.42
C SER A 42 13.36 17.74 14.69
N ASN A 43 13.30 16.47 15.09
CA ASN A 43 14.17 15.41 14.59
C ASN A 43 13.50 14.58 13.49
N THR A 44 12.20 14.80 13.25
CA THR A 44 11.45 14.08 12.23
C THR A 44 11.42 14.94 10.97
N GLU A 45 11.96 14.41 9.88
CA GLU A 45 11.92 15.07 8.59
C GLU A 45 10.46 15.30 8.13
N ARG A 46 10.22 16.43 7.46
CA ARG A 46 8.93 16.71 6.84
C ARG A 46 8.92 16.17 5.41
N PRO A 47 7.78 15.64 4.94
CA PRO A 47 7.67 15.23 3.55
C PRO A 47 7.81 16.45 2.62
N LYS A 48 8.45 16.24 1.48
CA LYS A 48 8.63 17.24 0.41
C LYS A 48 7.37 17.41 -0.43
N ASP A 49 6.60 16.34 -0.58
CA ASP A 49 5.27 16.35 -1.19
C ASP A 49 4.37 15.32 -0.51
N PHE A 50 3.06 15.53 -0.54
CA PHE A 50 2.10 14.59 0.04
C PHE A 50 0.68 14.70 -0.54
N LEU A 51 -0.03 13.57 -0.52
CA LEU A 51 -1.48 13.51 -0.70
C LEU A 51 -2.11 12.85 0.53
N TRP A 52 -3.35 13.22 0.84
CA TRP A 52 -4.11 12.58 1.90
C TRP A 52 -5.59 12.44 1.54
N PHE A 53 -6.15 11.27 1.82
CA PHE A 53 -7.54 10.93 1.52
C PHE A 53 -8.23 10.41 2.78
N GLY A 54 -9.38 10.99 3.14
CA GLY A 54 -10.18 10.51 4.26
C GLY A 54 -11.27 11.49 4.68
N GLU A 55 -12.30 10.97 5.36
CA GLU A 55 -13.38 11.80 5.94
C GLU A 55 -13.12 12.15 7.41
N ASN A 56 -12.36 11.31 8.12
CA ASN A 56 -12.08 11.46 9.53
C ASN A 56 -10.68 12.07 9.72
N LYS A 57 -10.59 13.19 10.46
CA LYS A 57 -9.31 13.84 10.76
C LYS A 57 -8.30 12.95 11.51
N ASN A 58 -8.76 11.85 12.10
CA ASN A 58 -7.93 10.92 12.86
C ASN A 58 -7.47 9.69 12.07
N LYS A 59 -8.12 9.36 10.94
CA LYS A 59 -7.82 8.16 10.15
C LYS A 59 -8.16 8.38 8.67
N GLY A 60 -7.17 8.19 7.83
CA GLY A 60 -7.24 8.26 6.37
C GLY A 60 -6.07 7.51 5.74
N LEU A 61 -5.84 7.77 4.46
CA LEU A 61 -4.75 7.25 3.66
C LEU A 61 -3.81 8.40 3.31
N GLY A 62 -2.58 8.38 3.82
CA GLY A 62 -1.55 9.37 3.52
C GLY A 62 -0.49 8.80 2.57
N ILE A 63 -0.06 9.60 1.61
CA ILE A 63 1.04 9.28 0.70
C ILE A 63 2.05 10.41 0.85
N PHE A 64 3.29 10.08 1.17
CA PHE A 64 4.32 11.05 1.52
C PHE A 64 5.59 10.78 0.70
N SER A 65 6.18 11.83 0.15
CA SER A 65 7.49 11.79 -0.48
C SER A 65 8.53 12.39 0.44
N TYR A 66 9.65 11.71 0.62
CA TYR A 66 10.83 12.21 1.33
C TYR A 66 12.03 12.40 0.37
N SER A 67 11.77 12.25 -0.94
CA SER A 67 12.74 12.34 -2.03
C SER A 67 12.28 13.40 -3.05
N ASP A 68 12.72 13.30 -4.30
CA ASP A 68 12.34 14.20 -5.39
C ASP A 68 11.01 13.80 -6.08
N PHE A 69 10.36 12.73 -5.63
CA PHE A 69 9.04 12.35 -6.14
C PHE A 69 7.97 13.39 -5.76
N THR A 70 7.10 13.68 -6.72
CA THR A 70 5.89 14.50 -6.57
C THR A 70 4.65 13.71 -6.98
N PHE A 71 3.48 14.15 -6.50
CA PHE A 71 2.23 13.43 -6.63
C PHE A 71 1.15 14.28 -7.31
N GLN A 72 0.50 13.70 -8.31
CA GLN A 72 -0.70 14.25 -8.91
C GLN A 72 -1.81 13.20 -8.87
N LEU A 73 -2.94 13.54 -8.24
CA LEU A 73 -4.15 12.72 -8.34
C LEU A 73 -4.62 12.68 -9.79
N THR A 74 -4.88 11.50 -10.35
CA THR A 74 -5.36 11.40 -11.74
C THR A 74 -6.77 11.97 -11.88
N ASP A 75 -7.07 12.66 -12.97
CA ASP A 75 -8.35 13.35 -13.21
C ASP A 75 -9.58 12.43 -13.12
N ASN A 76 -9.41 11.14 -13.40
CA ASN A 76 -10.47 10.13 -13.35
C ASN A 76 -10.70 9.54 -11.95
N HIS A 77 -10.24 10.18 -10.87
CA HIS A 77 -10.43 9.66 -9.52
C HIS A 77 -11.92 9.58 -9.15
N ASN A 78 -12.41 8.35 -9.01
CA ASN A 78 -13.76 8.07 -8.56
C ASN A 78 -13.83 8.08 -7.03
N THR A 79 -14.42 9.13 -6.47
CA THR A 79 -14.58 9.33 -5.02
C THR A 79 -15.52 8.31 -4.36
N ASP A 80 -16.31 7.58 -5.13
CA ASP A 80 -17.19 6.53 -4.60
C ASP A 80 -16.41 5.25 -4.26
N ILE A 81 -15.28 5.02 -4.94
CA ILE A 81 -14.34 3.94 -4.62
C ILE A 81 -13.41 4.44 -3.52
N LYS A 82 -13.91 4.44 -2.29
CA LYS A 82 -13.19 5.04 -1.17
C LYS A 82 -11.87 4.31 -0.93
N LEU A 83 -10.83 5.13 -0.75
CA LEU A 83 -9.51 4.73 -0.27
C LEU A 83 -8.73 3.80 -1.21
N VAL A 84 -9.03 3.84 -2.51
CA VAL A 84 -8.13 3.39 -3.58
C VAL A 84 -7.85 4.57 -4.50
N ALA A 85 -6.68 5.20 -4.34
CA ALA A 85 -6.32 6.43 -5.04
C ALA A 85 -5.28 6.17 -6.14
N PRO A 86 -5.63 6.28 -7.44
CA PRO A 86 -4.66 6.34 -8.53
C PRO A 86 -3.93 7.69 -8.53
N ILE A 87 -2.62 7.64 -8.40
CA ILE A 87 -1.73 8.78 -8.28
C ILE A 87 -0.66 8.66 -9.37
N LEU A 88 -0.49 9.70 -10.17
CA LEU A 88 0.69 9.85 -11.01
C LEU A 88 1.85 10.29 -10.10
N VAL A 89 2.93 9.51 -10.12
CA VAL A 89 4.16 9.78 -9.38
C VAL A 89 5.26 10.10 -10.37
N THR A 90 5.93 11.23 -10.19
CA THR A 90 6.98 11.71 -11.09
C THR A 90 8.17 12.24 -10.30
N ASN A 91 9.39 12.06 -10.83
CA ASN A 91 10.60 12.74 -10.33
C ASN A 91 11.43 13.35 -11.48
N GLY A 92 10.84 13.44 -12.68
CA GLY A 92 11.52 13.92 -13.89
C GLY A 92 12.43 12.89 -14.58
N LYS A 93 12.61 11.69 -14.00
CA LYS A 93 13.36 10.58 -14.62
C LYS A 93 12.48 9.36 -14.88
N THR A 94 11.72 8.94 -13.88
CA THR A 94 10.82 7.79 -13.99
C THR A 94 9.44 8.17 -13.48
N ASP A 95 8.47 8.04 -14.36
CA ASP A 95 7.06 8.24 -14.04
C ASP A 95 6.36 6.88 -13.94
N PHE A 96 5.46 6.78 -12.96
CA PHE A 96 4.65 5.59 -12.76
C PHE A 96 3.30 5.93 -12.12
N ILE A 97 2.33 5.02 -12.28
CA ILE A 97 1.05 5.12 -11.59
C ILE A 97 1.12 4.31 -10.29
N LEU A 98 0.79 4.96 -9.19
CA LEU A 98 0.66 4.35 -7.86
C LEU A 98 -0.82 4.29 -7.47
N PHE A 99 -1.32 3.10 -7.21
CA PHE A 99 -2.58 2.92 -6.49
C PHE A 99 -2.29 2.76 -5.00
N ALA A 100 -2.52 3.82 -4.23
CA ALA A 100 -2.47 3.75 -2.78
C ALA A 100 -3.78 3.18 -2.24
N ILE A 101 -3.70 2.15 -1.38
CA ILE A 101 -4.86 1.36 -0.96
C ILE A 101 -5.00 1.35 0.57
N TRP A 102 -6.23 1.58 1.03
CA TRP A 102 -6.72 1.18 2.35
C TRP A 102 -8.14 0.62 2.20
N ALA A 103 -8.25 -0.68 2.03
CA ALA A 103 -9.51 -1.35 1.70
C ALA A 103 -10.41 -1.50 2.95
N ASN A 104 -10.98 -0.40 3.42
CA ASN A 104 -11.83 -0.37 4.61
C ASN A 104 -12.95 0.67 4.46
N ASN A 105 -14.01 0.29 3.75
CA ASN A 105 -15.20 1.09 3.54
C ASN A 105 -16.42 0.43 4.20
N ARG A 106 -16.47 0.46 5.53
CA ARG A 106 -17.57 -0.16 6.32
C ARG A 106 -18.97 0.36 6.00
N LYS A 107 -19.07 1.51 5.34
CA LYS A 107 -20.35 2.13 4.95
C LYS A 107 -20.90 1.58 3.62
N ASP A 108 -20.10 0.86 2.84
CA ASP A 108 -20.53 0.34 1.53
C ASP A 108 -21.31 -0.98 1.68
N PRO A 109 -22.61 -1.01 1.35
CA PRO A 109 -23.42 -2.22 1.45
C PRO A 109 -23.05 -3.28 0.40
N GLN A 110 -22.36 -2.90 -0.68
CA GLN A 110 -21.97 -3.81 -1.77
C GLN A 110 -20.60 -4.45 -1.55
N GLY A 111 -19.89 -4.09 -0.47
CA GLY A 111 -18.65 -4.75 -0.07
C GLY A 111 -17.69 -3.80 0.65
N GLN A 112 -17.20 -4.22 1.81
CA GLN A 112 -16.56 -3.31 2.77
C GLN A 112 -15.02 -3.34 2.72
N TYR A 113 -14.42 -4.39 2.18
CA TYR A 113 -12.98 -4.62 2.27
C TYR A 113 -12.39 -4.88 0.87
N ILE A 114 -11.98 -6.11 0.57
CA ILE A 114 -11.41 -6.51 -0.72
C ILE A 114 -12.28 -6.16 -1.92
N GLU A 115 -13.60 -6.06 -1.74
CA GLU A 115 -14.51 -5.62 -2.79
C GLU A 115 -14.21 -4.19 -3.27
N GLN A 116 -13.65 -3.32 -2.42
CA GLN A 116 -13.21 -1.99 -2.82
C GLN A 116 -12.05 -2.07 -3.81
N VAL A 117 -11.08 -2.95 -3.56
CA VAL A 117 -9.96 -3.20 -4.47
C VAL A 117 -10.47 -3.83 -5.76
N TRP A 118 -11.40 -4.78 -5.67
CA TRP A 118 -12.04 -5.39 -6.85
C TRP A 118 -12.77 -4.33 -7.68
N LYS A 119 -13.57 -3.45 -7.08
CA LYS A 119 -14.24 -2.33 -7.78
C LYS A 119 -13.22 -1.42 -8.45
N ALA A 120 -12.13 -1.08 -7.76
CA ALA A 120 -11.06 -0.25 -8.31
C ALA A 120 -10.40 -0.90 -9.53
N VAL A 121 -10.04 -2.20 -9.43
CA VAL A 121 -9.40 -2.94 -10.53
C VAL A 121 -10.29 -2.99 -11.76
N ASN A 122 -11.61 -3.15 -11.59
CA ASN A 122 -12.55 -3.14 -12.72
C ASN A 122 -12.77 -1.73 -13.29
N TYR A 123 -12.92 -0.72 -12.44
CA TYR A 123 -13.17 0.66 -12.87
C TYR A 123 -11.96 1.29 -13.57
N TYR A 124 -10.77 1.08 -13.01
CA TYR A 124 -9.51 1.63 -13.52
C TYR A 124 -8.79 0.66 -14.47
N GLU A 125 -9.50 -0.28 -15.11
CA GLU A 125 -8.87 -1.30 -15.97
C GLU A 125 -7.93 -0.69 -17.02
N HIS A 126 -8.30 0.46 -17.58
CA HIS A 126 -7.47 1.19 -18.54
C HIS A 126 -6.11 1.61 -17.97
N LEU A 127 -6.06 2.05 -16.71
CA LEU A 127 -4.81 2.42 -16.02
C LEU A 127 -3.95 1.20 -15.68
N LEU A 128 -4.57 0.03 -15.49
CA LEU A 128 -3.83 -1.20 -15.19
C LEU A 128 -3.02 -1.72 -16.39
N ASN A 129 -3.24 -1.19 -17.60
CA ASN A 129 -2.40 -1.52 -18.76
C ASN A 129 -1.11 -0.69 -18.82
N ASN A 130 -0.86 0.21 -17.86
CA ASN A 130 0.39 0.97 -17.79
C ASN A 130 1.57 0.05 -17.44
N LYS A 131 2.67 0.20 -18.19
CA LYS A 131 3.90 -0.55 -17.96
C LYS A 131 4.55 -0.22 -16.63
N ASN A 132 4.47 1.03 -16.18
CA ASN A 132 5.01 1.46 -14.89
C ASN A 132 3.86 1.64 -13.89
N LEU A 133 3.56 0.59 -13.14
CA LEU A 133 2.41 0.55 -12.24
C LEU A 133 2.76 -0.15 -10.93
N ILE A 134 2.35 0.45 -9.82
CA ILE A 134 2.38 -0.16 -8.49
C ILE A 134 1.00 -0.04 -7.85
N LEU A 135 0.53 -1.08 -7.16
CA LEU A 135 -0.59 -1.00 -6.23
C LEU A 135 -0.10 -1.42 -4.85
N THR A 136 -0.23 -0.58 -3.83
CA THR A 136 0.30 -0.89 -2.50
C THR A 136 -0.60 -0.40 -1.39
N GLY A 137 -0.69 -1.17 -0.30
CA GLY A 137 -1.49 -0.79 0.84
C GLY A 137 -2.01 -1.95 1.69
N ASP A 138 -2.95 -1.61 2.59
CA ASP A 138 -3.70 -2.58 3.39
C ASP A 138 -4.94 -3.04 2.60
N PHE A 139 -4.95 -4.30 2.16
CA PHE A 139 -6.04 -4.86 1.37
C PHE A 139 -7.14 -5.45 2.26
N ASN A 140 -6.94 -5.55 3.58
CA ASN A 140 -7.85 -6.20 4.54
C ASN A 140 -8.35 -7.57 4.04
N SER A 141 -7.45 -8.34 3.43
CA SER A 141 -7.82 -9.53 2.69
C SER A 141 -6.67 -10.51 2.60
N ASN A 142 -7.00 -11.79 2.50
CA ASN A 142 -6.07 -12.86 2.23
C ASN A 142 -6.86 -14.01 1.56
N LYS A 143 -6.20 -14.79 0.71
CA LYS A 143 -6.79 -15.94 0.03
C LYS A 143 -7.43 -16.95 0.99
N ILE A 144 -6.90 -17.14 2.21
CA ILE A 144 -7.47 -18.07 3.19
C ILE A 144 -8.91 -17.71 3.60
N TRP A 145 -9.35 -16.47 3.34
CA TRP A 145 -10.71 -15.98 3.65
C TRP A 145 -11.63 -15.95 2.43
N ASP A 146 -11.20 -16.45 1.28
CA ASP A 146 -12.02 -16.47 0.07
C ASP A 146 -13.31 -17.29 0.29
N LYS A 147 -14.43 -16.71 -0.16
CA LYS A 147 -15.76 -17.32 -0.08
C LYS A 147 -16.19 -17.76 -1.47
N LYS A 148 -16.57 -19.03 -1.62
CA LYS A 148 -16.92 -19.68 -2.91
C LYS A 148 -17.94 -18.92 -3.78
N HIS A 149 -18.85 -18.15 -3.18
CA HIS A 149 -19.94 -17.46 -3.91
C HIS A 149 -19.73 -15.95 -4.08
N ARG A 150 -18.59 -15.42 -3.66
CA ARG A 150 -18.30 -13.98 -3.75
C ARG A 150 -17.32 -13.71 -4.89
N VAL A 151 -17.78 -12.99 -5.91
CA VAL A 151 -16.97 -12.66 -7.10
C VAL A 151 -15.85 -11.67 -6.75
N GLY A 152 -16.13 -10.65 -5.96
CA GLY A 152 -15.10 -9.72 -5.45
C GLY A 152 -14.39 -10.29 -4.24
N ASN A 153 -13.51 -11.29 -4.44
CA ASN A 153 -12.67 -11.87 -3.39
C ASN A 153 -11.18 -11.67 -3.70
N HIS A 154 -10.31 -12.16 -2.81
CA HIS A 154 -8.86 -11.97 -2.91
C HIS A 154 -8.30 -12.62 -4.17
N SER A 155 -8.57 -13.93 -4.36
CA SER A 155 -8.06 -14.66 -5.52
C SER A 155 -8.54 -14.03 -6.83
N THR A 156 -9.78 -13.57 -6.92
CA THR A 156 -10.28 -12.92 -8.15
C THR A 156 -9.54 -11.61 -8.45
N VAL A 157 -9.21 -10.81 -7.42
CA VAL A 157 -8.36 -9.61 -7.61
C VAL A 157 -6.98 -10.02 -8.10
N VAL A 158 -6.34 -10.97 -7.43
CA VAL A 158 -4.99 -11.45 -7.80
C VAL A 158 -4.96 -12.01 -9.21
N GLU A 159 -5.93 -12.83 -9.60
CA GLU A 159 -6.05 -13.39 -10.96
C GLU A 159 -6.29 -12.30 -12.01
N SER A 160 -7.06 -11.26 -11.67
CA SER A 160 -7.32 -10.14 -12.59
C SER A 160 -6.07 -9.31 -12.84
N LEU A 161 -5.30 -9.04 -11.78
CA LEU A 161 -3.99 -8.39 -11.89
C LEU A 161 -3.01 -9.27 -12.67
N LEU A 162 -2.98 -10.58 -12.40
CA LEU A 162 -2.10 -11.52 -13.11
C LEU A 162 -2.36 -11.56 -14.61
N ARG A 163 -3.63 -11.52 -15.06
CA ARG A 163 -3.99 -11.45 -16.48
C ARG A 163 -3.45 -10.19 -17.19
N LYS A 164 -3.10 -9.15 -16.42
CA LYS A 164 -2.47 -7.90 -16.89
C LYS A 164 -0.96 -7.89 -16.63
N GLU A 165 -0.37 -9.02 -16.29
CA GLU A 165 1.06 -9.16 -15.94
C GLU A 165 1.47 -8.28 -14.73
N ILE A 166 0.53 -8.09 -13.80
CA ILE A 166 0.77 -7.42 -12.52
C ILE A 166 0.89 -8.49 -11.44
N TYR A 167 2.02 -8.51 -10.75
CA TYR A 167 2.38 -9.56 -9.79
C TYR A 167 2.37 -9.03 -8.36
N SER A 168 1.97 -9.88 -7.42
CA SER A 168 2.27 -9.62 -6.00
C SER A 168 3.78 -9.74 -5.79
N VAL A 169 4.41 -8.63 -5.42
CA VAL A 169 5.87 -8.52 -5.29
C VAL A 169 6.38 -9.53 -4.26
N TYR A 170 5.78 -9.56 -3.07
CA TYR A 170 6.13 -10.49 -1.99
C TYR A 170 6.12 -11.96 -2.46
N HIS A 171 5.01 -12.40 -3.06
CA HIS A 171 4.84 -13.80 -3.46
C HIS A 171 5.82 -14.23 -4.53
N LYS A 172 6.05 -13.36 -5.53
CA LYS A 172 6.97 -13.65 -6.62
C LYS A 172 8.43 -13.61 -6.14
N TYR A 173 8.79 -12.69 -5.24
CA TYR A 173 10.14 -12.54 -4.70
C TYR A 173 10.55 -13.70 -3.78
N PHE A 174 9.65 -14.11 -2.87
CA PHE A 174 9.93 -15.20 -1.92
C PHE A 174 9.50 -16.58 -2.41
N GLU A 175 9.02 -16.70 -3.66
CA GLU A 175 8.50 -17.93 -4.26
C GLU A 175 7.42 -18.61 -3.40
N GLN A 176 6.52 -17.79 -2.84
CA GLN A 176 5.43 -18.26 -1.99
C GLN A 176 4.09 -18.24 -2.72
N LYS A 177 3.18 -19.11 -2.29
CA LYS A 177 1.80 -19.14 -2.79
C LYS A 177 0.92 -18.21 -1.96
N GLN A 178 -0.07 -17.61 -2.62
CA GLN A 178 -1.14 -16.86 -1.95
C GLN A 178 -1.80 -17.72 -0.88
N GLY A 179 -1.95 -17.19 0.33
CA GLY A 179 -2.52 -17.89 1.49
C GLY A 179 -1.56 -18.84 2.22
N GLU A 180 -0.30 -18.93 1.78
CA GLU A 180 0.77 -19.69 2.44
C GLU A 180 1.92 -18.77 2.90
N GLU A 181 1.60 -17.49 3.16
CA GLU A 181 2.60 -16.47 3.52
C GLU A 181 3.28 -16.78 4.87
N LYS A 182 4.62 -16.86 4.87
CA LYS A 182 5.44 -17.07 6.06
C LYS A 182 5.71 -15.79 6.86
N ASN A 183 5.66 -14.63 6.20
CA ASN A 183 5.95 -13.34 6.81
C ASN A 183 4.65 -12.54 6.94
N PRO A 184 4.00 -12.53 8.11
CA PRO A 184 2.78 -11.76 8.33
C PRO A 184 3.06 -10.26 8.40
N THR A 185 2.09 -9.47 7.95
CA THR A 185 2.08 -8.00 8.00
C THR A 185 1.08 -7.47 9.03
N PHE A 186 0.24 -8.34 9.60
CA PHE A 186 -0.78 -7.99 10.60
C PHE A 186 -0.88 -9.05 11.69
N PHE A 187 -1.10 -8.61 12.93
CA PHE A 187 -1.28 -9.44 14.11
C PHE A 187 -2.54 -9.04 14.85
N LEU A 188 -3.61 -9.83 14.69
CA LEU A 188 -4.92 -9.47 15.21
C LEU A 188 -4.86 -9.25 16.73
N GLN A 189 -5.26 -8.04 17.16
CA GLN A 189 -5.21 -7.60 18.56
C GLN A 189 -3.79 -7.64 19.15
N ARG A 190 -2.78 -7.40 18.31
CA ARG A 190 -1.37 -7.47 18.68
C ARG A 190 -0.92 -8.84 19.20
N ASN A 191 -1.56 -9.90 18.74
CA ASN A 191 -1.31 -11.26 19.20
C ASN A 191 -0.43 -12.03 18.21
N LEU A 192 0.76 -12.44 18.65
CA LEU A 192 1.72 -13.21 17.86
C LEU A 192 1.13 -14.53 17.31
N THR A 193 0.14 -15.13 17.99
CA THR A 193 -0.49 -16.39 17.57
C THR A 193 -1.66 -16.21 16.60
N LYS A 194 -2.01 -14.95 16.25
CA LYS A 194 -3.02 -14.63 15.24
C LYS A 194 -2.44 -13.79 14.09
N PRO A 195 -1.40 -14.29 13.39
CA PRO A 195 -0.73 -13.57 12.30
C PRO A 195 -1.49 -13.72 10.98
N TYR A 196 -1.45 -12.67 10.16
CA TYR A 196 -1.97 -12.65 8.80
C TYR A 196 -1.09 -11.77 7.88
N HIS A 197 -1.09 -12.06 6.59
CA HIS A 197 -0.51 -11.19 5.57
C HIS A 197 -1.64 -10.51 4.81
N ILE A 198 -1.82 -9.21 5.00
CA ILE A 198 -2.94 -8.43 4.42
C ILE A 198 -2.51 -7.10 3.80
N ASP A 199 -1.30 -6.64 4.12
CA ASP A 199 -0.66 -5.52 3.45
C ASP A 199 0.18 -6.02 2.27
N TYR A 200 -0.06 -5.48 1.08
CA TYR A 200 0.54 -5.97 -0.16
C TYR A 200 1.15 -4.85 -0.98
N CYS A 201 2.15 -5.22 -1.79
CA CYS A 201 2.63 -4.46 -2.95
C CYS A 201 2.49 -5.33 -4.19
N PHE A 202 1.77 -4.85 -5.19
CA PHE A 202 1.67 -5.41 -6.53
C PHE A 202 2.38 -4.48 -7.52
N ALA A 203 3.05 -5.04 -8.51
CA ALA A 203 3.78 -4.28 -9.51
C ALA A 203 3.56 -4.90 -10.90
N SER A 204 3.42 -4.06 -11.92
CA SER A 204 3.50 -4.50 -13.32
C SER A 204 4.81 -5.21 -13.60
N ASN A 205 4.87 -5.98 -14.69
CA ASN A 205 6.05 -6.74 -15.05
C ASN A 205 7.34 -5.88 -15.11
N GLU A 206 7.26 -4.70 -15.72
CA GLU A 206 8.39 -3.78 -15.85
C GLU A 206 8.83 -3.19 -14.50
N MET A 207 7.88 -2.89 -13.61
CA MET A 207 8.22 -2.43 -12.26
C MET A 207 8.75 -3.57 -11.39
N TYR A 208 8.21 -4.77 -11.53
CA TYR A 208 8.70 -5.95 -10.82
C TYR A 208 10.14 -6.28 -11.22
N ALA A 209 10.50 -6.14 -12.50
CA ALA A 209 11.87 -6.35 -12.98
C ALA A 209 12.90 -5.42 -12.32
N LYS A 210 12.45 -4.31 -11.73
CA LYS A 210 13.27 -3.34 -10.99
C LYS A 210 13.37 -3.63 -9.49
N VAL A 211 12.64 -4.62 -8.96
CA VAL A 211 12.69 -4.97 -7.54
C VAL A 211 14.06 -5.56 -7.19
N LYS A 212 14.73 -4.99 -6.20
CA LYS A 212 16.02 -5.46 -5.67
C LYS A 212 15.86 -6.22 -4.36
N ASN A 213 14.99 -5.72 -3.49
CA ASN A 213 14.82 -6.25 -2.16
C ASN A 213 13.37 -6.08 -1.68
N VAL A 214 12.92 -7.04 -0.88
CA VAL A 214 11.62 -7.03 -0.23
C VAL A 214 11.84 -7.40 1.23
N GLU A 215 11.33 -6.59 2.14
CA GLU A 215 11.40 -6.82 3.58
C GLU A 215 10.03 -6.65 4.22
N VAL A 216 9.72 -7.51 5.19
CA VAL A 216 8.54 -7.39 6.04
C VAL A 216 9.02 -7.19 7.48
N GLY A 217 8.51 -6.16 8.14
CA GLY A 217 8.83 -5.89 9.54
C GLY A 217 8.40 -7.06 10.45
N THR A 218 9.18 -7.31 11.50
CA THR A 218 8.92 -8.37 12.48
C THR A 218 7.96 -7.91 13.57
N PHE A 219 7.31 -8.87 14.24
CA PHE A 219 6.45 -8.60 15.40
C PHE A 219 7.20 -7.80 16.48
N ASP A 220 8.37 -8.29 16.92
CA ASP A 220 9.12 -7.73 18.04
C ASP A 220 9.52 -6.26 17.83
N ASN A 221 9.79 -5.87 16.58
CA ASN A 221 10.22 -4.52 16.25
C ASN A 221 9.08 -3.52 16.07
N TRP A 222 7.86 -3.98 15.76
CA TRP A 222 6.79 -3.11 15.26
C TRP A 222 5.50 -3.14 16.08
N ILE A 223 5.27 -4.21 16.85
CA ILE A 223 3.99 -4.44 17.53
C ILE A 223 3.63 -3.37 18.57
N GLU A 224 4.64 -2.71 19.15
CA GLU A 224 4.42 -1.60 20.09
C GLU A 224 3.79 -0.39 19.39
N TYR A 225 4.11 -0.18 18.10
CA TYR A 225 3.64 0.96 17.33
C TYR A 225 2.31 0.70 16.64
N SER A 226 2.11 -0.49 16.07
CA SER A 226 0.90 -0.86 15.32
C SER A 226 0.66 -2.37 15.43
N ASP A 227 -0.60 -2.80 15.26
CA ASP A 227 -0.91 -4.21 15.00
C ASP A 227 -0.49 -4.68 13.60
N HIS A 228 -0.03 -3.77 12.75
CA HIS A 228 0.63 -4.06 11.48
C HIS A 228 2.14 -3.82 11.53
N THR A 229 2.86 -4.54 10.68
CA THR A 229 4.29 -4.33 10.41
C THR A 229 4.46 -3.81 8.98
N PRO A 230 5.49 -2.99 8.71
CA PRO A 230 5.68 -2.40 7.39
C PRO A 230 6.09 -3.44 6.35
N LEU A 231 5.60 -3.28 5.13
CA LEU A 231 6.13 -3.93 3.93
C LEU A 231 6.98 -2.92 3.16
N ILE A 232 8.25 -3.28 2.94
CA ILE A 232 9.28 -2.44 2.35
C ILE A 232 9.72 -3.09 1.03
N VAL A 233 9.74 -2.30 -0.05
CA VAL A 233 10.20 -2.75 -1.36
C VAL A 233 11.20 -1.74 -1.92
N ASP A 234 12.40 -2.22 -2.24
CA ASP A 234 13.43 -1.44 -2.89
C ASP A 234 13.39 -1.68 -4.40
N PHE A 235 13.21 -0.61 -5.17
CA PHE A 235 13.25 -0.59 -6.62
C PHE A 235 14.50 0.15 -7.12
N ASP A 236 15.17 -0.44 -8.09
CA ASP A 236 16.22 0.19 -8.89
C ASP A 236 15.59 0.81 -10.13
N LEU A 237 15.26 2.10 -10.01
CA LEU A 237 14.62 2.81 -11.11
C LEU A 237 15.61 3.28 -12.17
N GLY A 238 16.92 3.09 -11.95
CA GLY A 238 17.98 3.63 -12.80
C GLY A 238 18.02 5.16 -12.80
N ASP A 239 19.22 5.71 -12.99
CA ASP A 239 19.33 6.95 -13.73
C ASP A 239 19.38 6.51 -15.19
N GLU A 240 18.41 6.88 -16.02
CA GLU A 240 18.60 6.72 -17.46
C GLU A 240 19.82 7.57 -17.85
N CYS A 241 20.90 6.90 -18.27
CA CYS A 241 22.09 7.52 -18.84
C CYS A 241 21.80 8.10 -20.23
#